data_AF-L8H0C0-F1
#
_entry.id   AF-L8H0C0-F1
#
_cell.length_a   1.000
_cell.length_b   1.000
_cell.length_c   1.000
_cell.angle_alpha   90.00
_cell.angle_beta   90.00
_cell.angle_gamma   90.00
#
_symmetry.space_group_name_H-M   'P 1'
#
loop_
_entity.id
_entity.type
_entity.pdbx_description
1 polymer ?
#
loop_
_entity_poly.entity_id
_entity_poly.type
_entity_poly.pdbx_seq_one_letter_code
_entity_poly.pdbx_strand_id
1 'polypeptide(L)'
;MQRGLALALVIALLALASVAEAWGPLSHYYFALQAFPTADPYSVKQGCDLPDGFYFANWSQFPDCSVPVDAMHNGVFPGYLVQFALTSEAAKFKRDGFDPLSMALAFGSHVYADVVGFHTPYGGYLGPTVPNYATTWPHMTAIDAHVSHYIPFDPDSTMSSEVAAEFVAAGTEYAHRANAKYGVYNATAIKKCSDNWGTAGLGLIKVAKLQAASTYYQQALIAYDQFNATTFQQTAKHFTMANDCAVAVIQHWAQLVWKDKLHPETAFAQSYAFSKSLFAKGSCTPYPVS
;
A
#
# COMPACT_ATOMS: atom_id res chain seq x y z
N MET A 1 17.17 -36.54 -10.23
CA MET A 1 17.37 -35.19 -10.80
C MET A 1 16.12 -34.53 -11.40
N GLN A 2 14.94 -35.18 -11.47
CA GLN A 2 13.75 -34.63 -12.15
C GLN A 2 12.74 -33.87 -11.26
N ARG A 3 12.92 -33.80 -9.93
CA ARG A 3 12.00 -33.08 -9.03
C ARG A 3 12.33 -31.59 -8.84
N GLY A 4 13.53 -31.15 -9.24
CA GLY A 4 13.96 -29.74 -9.14
C GLY A 4 13.52 -28.86 -10.31
N LEU A 5 13.32 -29.44 -11.51
CA LEU A 5 12.88 -28.70 -12.68
C LEU A 5 11.38 -28.36 -12.67
N ALA A 6 10.54 -29.19 -12.04
CA ALA A 6 9.09 -28.97 -12.02
C ALA A 6 8.68 -27.79 -11.11
N LEU A 7 9.42 -27.53 -10.03
CA LEU A 7 9.17 -26.39 -9.14
C LEU A 7 9.63 -25.06 -9.79
N ALA A 8 10.73 -25.10 -10.54
CA ALA A 8 11.22 -23.95 -11.31
C ALA A 8 10.33 -23.64 -12.54
N LEU A 9 9.67 -24.64 -13.14
CA LEU A 9 8.79 -24.45 -14.30
C LEU A 9 7.39 -23.90 -13.92
N VAL A 10 6.89 -24.20 -12.71
CA VAL A 10 5.66 -23.59 -12.18
C VAL A 10 5.88 -22.13 -11.81
N ILE A 11 7.09 -21.77 -11.40
CA ILE A 11 7.51 -20.37 -11.15
C ILE A 11 7.74 -19.62 -12.47
N ALA A 12 8.21 -20.30 -13.53
CA ALA A 12 8.52 -19.68 -14.83
C ALA A 12 7.29 -19.46 -15.75
N LEU A 13 6.17 -20.18 -15.55
CA LEU A 13 4.92 -19.95 -16.31
C LEU A 13 4.05 -18.82 -15.76
N LEU A 14 4.47 -18.20 -14.65
CA LEU A 14 3.86 -17.00 -14.07
C LEU A 14 4.53 -15.69 -14.58
N ALA A 15 5.44 -15.79 -15.56
CA ALA A 15 6.39 -14.73 -15.93
C ALA A 15 6.02 -13.89 -17.18
N LEU A 16 4.74 -13.64 -17.46
CA LEU A 16 4.32 -12.65 -18.47
C LEU A 16 3.34 -11.66 -17.87
N ALA A 17 3.85 -10.75 -17.05
CA ALA A 17 3.05 -9.69 -16.48
C ALA A 17 3.86 -8.51 -15.94
N SER A 18 3.54 -7.36 -16.50
CA SER A 18 3.82 -6.04 -15.95
C SER A 18 2.66 -5.56 -15.06
N VAL A 19 2.77 -4.82 -13.93
CA VAL A 19 3.80 -4.50 -12.91
C VAL A 19 3.08 -3.66 -11.81
N ALA A 20 2.69 -4.15 -10.62
CA ALA A 20 2.27 -3.22 -9.54
C ALA A 20 3.25 -3.26 -8.36
N GLU A 21 4.30 -2.45 -8.43
CA GLU A 21 5.34 -2.40 -7.41
C GLU A 21 4.87 -1.56 -6.21
N ALA A 22 4.69 -2.26 -5.09
CA ALA A 22 4.08 -1.80 -3.85
C ALA A 22 4.82 -2.40 -2.63
N TRP A 23 4.65 -1.89 -1.41
CA TRP A 23 4.83 -2.81 -0.27
C TRP A 23 3.79 -3.96 -0.33
N GLY A 24 4.03 -5.04 0.40
CA GLY A 24 3.03 -6.11 0.48
C GLY A 24 1.77 -5.70 1.28
N PRO A 25 0.63 -6.37 1.08
CA PRO A 25 -0.63 -6.02 1.74
C PRO A 25 -0.56 -5.99 3.27
N LEU A 26 0.22 -6.88 3.88
CA LEU A 26 0.41 -6.91 5.32
C LEU A 26 1.25 -5.72 5.81
N SER A 27 2.28 -5.36 5.05
CA SER A 27 3.15 -4.21 5.33
C SER A 27 2.37 -2.90 5.29
N HIS A 28 1.55 -2.68 4.26
CA HIS A 28 0.69 -1.49 4.18
C HIS A 28 -0.28 -1.38 5.36
N TYR A 29 -0.89 -2.49 5.74
CA TYR A 29 -1.76 -2.53 6.91
C TYR A 29 -1.02 -2.20 8.20
N TYR A 30 0.18 -2.77 8.36
CA TYR A 30 1.04 -2.51 9.51
C TYR A 30 1.44 -1.02 9.61
N PHE A 31 1.80 -0.38 8.50
CA PHE A 31 2.11 1.05 8.48
C PHE A 31 0.89 1.89 8.87
N ALA A 32 -0.29 1.56 8.36
CA ALA A 32 -1.53 2.25 8.71
C ALA A 32 -1.85 2.13 10.21
N LEU A 33 -1.68 0.93 10.79
CA LEU A 33 -1.87 0.70 12.23
C LEU A 33 -0.88 1.47 13.11
N GLN A 34 0.37 1.64 12.65
CA GLN A 34 1.37 2.43 13.36
C GLN A 34 1.15 3.94 13.22
N ALA A 35 0.72 4.40 12.05
CA ALA A 35 0.41 5.80 11.83
C ALA A 35 -0.80 6.25 12.66
N PHE A 36 -1.77 5.36 12.86
CA PHE A 36 -3.03 5.63 13.55
C PHE A 36 -3.34 4.57 14.65
N PRO A 37 -2.58 4.55 15.76
CA PRO A 37 -2.75 3.57 16.82
C PRO A 37 -4.10 3.71 17.55
N THR A 38 -4.62 2.58 18.04
CA THR A 38 -5.97 2.32 18.55
C THR A 38 -6.45 3.10 19.79
N ALA A 39 -5.71 4.11 20.26
CA ALA A 39 -6.12 4.98 21.36
C ALA A 39 -7.00 6.17 20.92
N ASP A 40 -7.23 6.33 19.62
CA ASP A 40 -8.10 7.36 19.02
C ASP A 40 -9.42 6.70 18.53
N PRO A 41 -10.61 7.30 18.69
CA PRO A 41 -11.89 6.82 18.11
C PRO A 41 -11.92 6.56 16.59
N TYR A 42 -10.78 6.71 15.91
CA TYR A 42 -10.59 6.64 14.45
C TYR A 42 -9.61 5.56 14.03
N SER A 43 -9.50 4.48 14.81
CA SER A 43 -8.65 3.34 14.46
C SER A 43 -8.99 2.79 13.06
N VAL A 44 -7.94 2.45 12.30
CA VAL A 44 -8.09 1.56 11.15
C VAL A 44 -8.59 0.24 11.70
N LYS A 45 -9.89 -0.04 11.51
CA LYS A 45 -10.50 -1.23 12.11
C LYS A 45 -9.84 -2.49 11.56
N GLN A 46 -9.72 -3.47 12.45
CA GLN A 46 -9.33 -4.81 12.07
C GLN A 46 -10.51 -5.44 11.33
N GLY A 47 -10.30 -5.74 10.05
CA GLY A 47 -11.31 -6.36 9.20
C GLY A 47 -11.96 -5.40 8.22
N CYS A 48 -12.00 -5.89 6.98
CA CYS A 48 -12.58 -5.31 5.77
C CYS A 48 -11.75 -4.17 5.19
N ASP A 49 -11.23 -4.40 3.98
CA ASP A 49 -10.65 -3.37 3.11
C ASP A 49 -9.18 -3.03 3.42
N LEU A 50 -8.31 -4.04 3.30
CA LEU A 50 -6.87 -3.79 3.20
C LEU A 50 -6.62 -2.72 2.13
N PRO A 51 -5.70 -1.77 2.36
CA PRO A 51 -5.44 -0.70 1.40
C PRO A 51 -5.15 -1.22 -0.03
N ASP A 52 -4.49 -2.37 -0.12
CA ASP A 52 -4.09 -3.02 -1.38
C ASP A 52 -5.24 -3.75 -2.07
N GLY A 53 -6.37 -3.93 -1.39
CA GLY A 53 -7.62 -4.37 -2.01
C GLY A 53 -8.17 -3.35 -3.00
N PHE A 54 -7.58 -2.15 -3.09
CA PHE A 54 -7.96 -1.08 -4.01
C PHE A 54 -6.80 -0.70 -4.94
N TYR A 55 -5.95 -1.65 -5.30
CA TYR A 55 -5.12 -1.46 -6.47
C TYR A 55 -6.00 -1.40 -7.73
N PHE A 56 -5.73 -0.44 -8.62
CA PHE A 56 -6.50 -0.21 -9.83
C PHE A 56 -5.56 -0.20 -11.02
N ALA A 57 -5.77 -1.03 -12.04
CA ALA A 57 -5.29 -0.76 -13.40
C ALA A 57 -5.89 -1.66 -14.47
N ASN A 58 -5.78 -1.19 -15.71
CA ASN A 58 -5.75 -2.03 -16.90
C ASN A 58 -4.37 -2.71 -17.06
N TRP A 59 -4.13 -3.75 -16.25
CA TRP A 59 -2.94 -4.61 -16.39
C TRP A 59 -3.20 -5.68 -17.45
N SER A 60 -2.15 -6.21 -18.09
CA SER A 60 -2.28 -7.43 -18.91
C SER A 60 -2.81 -8.63 -18.11
N GLN A 61 -2.62 -8.63 -16.78
CA GLN A 61 -3.16 -9.62 -15.84
C GLN A 61 -4.61 -9.39 -15.44
N PHE A 62 -5.07 -8.13 -15.51
CA PHE A 62 -6.41 -7.73 -15.11
C PHE A 62 -7.02 -6.87 -16.23
N PRO A 63 -7.13 -7.40 -17.47
CA PRO A 63 -7.60 -6.64 -18.64
C PRO A 63 -9.03 -6.13 -18.47
N ASP A 64 -9.71 -6.70 -17.49
CA ASP A 64 -11.09 -6.49 -17.11
C ASP A 64 -11.32 -5.30 -16.15
N CYS A 65 -10.24 -4.67 -15.66
CA CYS A 65 -10.30 -3.51 -14.77
C CYS A 65 -10.19 -2.21 -15.58
N SER A 66 -11.28 -1.43 -15.59
CA SER A 66 -11.42 -0.20 -16.37
C SER A 66 -11.03 1.08 -15.64
N VAL A 67 -10.62 0.98 -14.37
CA VAL A 67 -10.15 2.12 -13.56
C VAL A 67 -8.63 2.25 -13.72
N PRO A 68 -8.10 3.36 -14.27
CA PRO A 68 -6.66 3.58 -14.44
C PRO A 68 -5.92 3.70 -13.10
N VAL A 69 -4.67 3.20 -13.01
CA VAL A 69 -3.78 3.38 -11.84
C VAL A 69 -3.70 4.85 -11.47
N ASP A 70 -3.29 5.67 -12.44
CA ASP A 70 -2.97 7.08 -12.23
C ASP A 70 -4.18 7.89 -11.73
N ALA A 71 -5.40 7.39 -11.94
CA ALA A 71 -6.62 8.03 -11.46
C ALA A 71 -6.79 7.91 -9.95
N MET A 72 -6.38 6.78 -9.35
CA MET A 72 -6.66 6.45 -7.94
C MET A 72 -5.39 6.31 -7.09
N HIS A 73 -4.34 5.73 -7.65
CA HIS A 73 -3.02 5.59 -7.03
C HIS A 73 -2.14 6.80 -7.39
N ASN A 74 -2.61 7.98 -7.01
CA ASN A 74 -1.82 9.21 -7.03
C ASN A 74 -1.86 9.83 -5.64
N GLY A 75 -0.82 10.54 -5.23
CA GLY A 75 -0.72 11.09 -3.87
C GLY A 75 -1.77 12.16 -3.51
N VAL A 76 -2.57 12.62 -4.48
CA VAL A 76 -3.60 13.65 -4.27
C VAL A 76 -4.97 13.05 -3.96
N PHE A 77 -5.38 12.01 -4.68
CA PHE A 77 -6.72 11.40 -4.53
C PHE A 77 -7.05 10.90 -3.11
N PRO A 78 -6.15 10.25 -2.36
CA PRO A 78 -6.41 9.93 -0.96
C PRO A 78 -6.81 11.13 -0.11
N GLY A 79 -6.27 12.32 -0.42
CA GLY A 79 -6.64 13.54 0.27
C GLY A 79 -8.09 13.96 -0.01
N TYR A 80 -8.56 13.78 -1.25
CA TYR A 80 -9.98 13.98 -1.59
C TYR A 80 -10.88 12.97 -0.88
N LEU A 81 -10.47 11.71 -0.75
CA LEU A 81 -11.22 10.72 0.03
C LEU A 81 -11.34 11.10 1.50
N VAL A 82 -10.27 11.60 2.13
CA VAL A 82 -10.32 12.08 3.51
C VAL A 82 -11.27 13.28 3.64
N GLN A 83 -11.17 14.26 2.74
CA GLN A 83 -12.06 15.42 2.76
C GLN A 83 -13.52 15.01 2.55
N PHE A 84 -13.79 14.09 1.61
CA PHE A 84 -15.12 13.55 1.39
C PHE A 84 -15.65 12.82 2.63
N ALA A 85 -14.84 11.98 3.28
CA ALA A 85 -15.20 11.25 4.50
C ALA A 85 -15.64 12.16 5.65
N LEU A 86 -15.18 13.42 5.66
CA LEU A 86 -15.53 14.42 6.67
C LEU A 86 -16.82 15.21 6.33
N THR A 87 -17.43 14.97 5.18
CA THR A 87 -18.69 15.60 4.78
C THR A 87 -19.91 14.87 5.34
N SER A 88 -21.06 15.55 5.40
CA SER A 88 -22.34 14.90 5.73
C SER A 88 -22.78 13.90 4.65
N GLU A 89 -22.34 14.08 3.40
CA GLU A 89 -22.62 13.14 2.30
C GLU A 89 -22.00 11.77 2.55
N ALA A 90 -20.85 11.71 3.22
CA ALA A 90 -20.17 10.45 3.52
C ALA A 90 -20.83 9.66 4.66
N ALA A 91 -21.66 10.29 5.49
CA ALA A 91 -22.32 9.63 6.62
C ALA A 91 -23.21 8.46 6.18
N LYS A 92 -23.76 8.49 4.95
CA LYS A 92 -24.59 7.41 4.38
C LYS A 92 -23.82 6.10 4.14
N PHE A 93 -22.48 6.16 4.08
CA PHE A 93 -21.66 4.96 3.89
C PHE A 93 -21.29 4.29 5.21
N LYS A 94 -21.51 4.94 6.36
CA LYS A 94 -21.19 4.35 7.65
C LYS A 94 -22.10 3.15 7.93
N ARG A 95 -21.51 1.98 8.16
CA ARG A 95 -22.21 0.71 8.46
C ARG A 95 -21.45 -0.05 9.55
N ASP A 96 -22.06 -1.08 10.11
CA ASP A 96 -21.34 -1.99 11.00
C ASP A 96 -20.11 -2.56 10.27
N GLY A 97 -18.93 -2.29 10.83
CA GLY A 97 -17.65 -2.70 10.25
C GLY A 97 -17.03 -1.75 9.21
N PHE A 98 -17.74 -0.71 8.75
CA PHE A 98 -17.18 0.26 7.78
C PHE A 98 -17.24 1.70 8.30
N ASP A 99 -16.07 2.33 8.41
CA ASP A 99 -15.93 3.76 8.70
C ASP A 99 -15.25 4.48 7.52
N PRO A 100 -15.90 5.47 6.88
CA PRO A 100 -15.36 6.16 5.72
C PRO A 100 -14.01 6.83 5.95
N LEU A 101 -13.79 7.41 7.15
CA LEU A 101 -12.54 8.11 7.45
C LEU A 101 -11.41 7.09 7.68
N SER A 102 -11.68 6.02 8.43
CA SER A 102 -10.71 4.92 8.60
C SER A 102 -10.30 4.32 7.25
N MET A 103 -11.26 4.09 6.33
CA MET A 103 -10.96 3.60 4.98
C MET A 103 -10.09 4.59 4.20
N ALA A 104 -10.46 5.88 4.18
CA ALA A 104 -9.70 6.91 3.46
C ALA A 104 -8.27 7.08 3.99
N LEU A 105 -8.07 7.03 5.31
CA LEU A 105 -6.76 7.08 5.95
C LEU A 105 -5.93 5.82 5.65
N ALA A 106 -6.54 4.64 5.63
CA ALA A 106 -5.87 3.39 5.27
C ALA A 106 -5.43 3.41 3.78
N PHE A 107 -6.31 3.85 2.88
CA PHE A 107 -5.99 4.04 1.46
C PHE A 107 -4.85 5.04 1.25
N GLY A 108 -4.86 6.17 1.98
CA GLY A 108 -3.75 7.11 1.93
C GLY A 108 -2.44 6.57 2.52
N SER A 109 -2.51 5.82 3.62
CA SER A 109 -1.34 5.17 4.22
C SER A 109 -0.59 4.33 3.21
N HIS A 110 -1.33 3.60 2.39
CA HIS A 110 -0.81 2.81 1.30
C HIS A 110 -0.08 3.64 0.25
N VAL A 111 -0.77 4.63 -0.34
CA VAL A 111 -0.17 5.48 -1.38
C VAL A 111 1.09 6.19 -0.88
N TYR A 112 1.09 6.69 0.35
CA TYR A 112 2.22 7.41 0.93
C TYR A 112 3.36 6.49 1.40
N ALA A 113 3.06 5.25 1.81
CA ALA A 113 4.09 4.24 2.05
C ALA A 113 4.81 3.86 0.75
N ASP A 114 4.10 3.74 -0.37
CA ASP A 114 4.70 3.48 -1.68
C ASP A 114 5.58 4.64 -2.16
N VAL A 115 5.17 5.90 -1.91
CA VAL A 115 6.02 7.08 -2.18
C VAL A 115 7.36 7.01 -1.45
N VAL A 116 7.39 6.46 -0.23
CA VAL A 116 8.62 6.26 0.55
C VAL A 116 9.36 5.01 0.07
N GLY A 117 8.65 3.91 -0.20
CA GLY A 117 9.20 2.63 -0.65
C GLY A 117 9.98 2.74 -1.96
N PHE A 118 9.50 3.56 -2.90
CA PHE A 118 10.08 3.73 -4.25
C PHE A 118 10.69 5.12 -4.49
N HIS A 119 11.07 5.84 -3.43
CA HIS A 119 11.47 7.23 -3.53
C HIS A 119 12.58 7.49 -4.57
N THR A 120 12.26 8.17 -5.68
CA THR A 120 13.22 8.55 -6.73
C THR A 120 13.77 9.96 -6.48
N PRO A 121 15.04 10.27 -6.86
CA PRO A 121 16.02 9.41 -7.54
C PRO A 121 16.83 8.49 -6.62
N TYR A 122 16.63 8.56 -5.31
CA TYR A 122 17.52 7.97 -4.31
C TYR A 122 17.32 6.47 -4.07
N GLY A 123 16.23 5.90 -4.58
CA GLY A 123 15.80 4.54 -4.28
C GLY A 123 15.33 4.43 -2.84
N GLY A 124 14.02 4.28 -2.63
CA GLY A 124 13.52 3.89 -1.31
C GLY A 124 13.96 2.46 -0.97
N TYR A 125 13.49 1.91 0.16
CA TYR A 125 13.87 0.55 0.57
C TYR A 125 13.48 -0.55 -0.44
N LEU A 126 12.54 -0.26 -1.35
CA LEU A 126 12.14 -1.16 -2.42
C LEU A 126 12.91 -0.89 -3.74
N GLY A 127 13.76 0.15 -3.78
CA GLY A 127 14.64 0.49 -4.88
C GLY A 127 14.15 1.66 -5.77
N PRO A 128 14.94 2.04 -6.79
CA PRO A 128 14.61 3.12 -7.73
C PRO A 128 13.69 2.58 -8.84
N THR A 129 12.38 2.46 -8.56
CA THR A 129 11.29 2.23 -9.55
C THR A 129 11.52 1.27 -10.76
N VAL A 130 10.64 0.27 -10.88
CA VAL A 130 9.94 -0.18 -12.09
C VAL A 130 10.76 -0.79 -13.24
N PRO A 131 11.44 -1.94 -13.07
CA PRO A 131 11.26 -2.88 -14.19
C PRO A 131 11.13 -4.37 -13.87
N ASN A 132 10.88 -4.84 -12.64
CA ASN A 132 10.55 -6.28 -12.49
C ASN A 132 9.84 -6.68 -11.20
N TYR A 133 8.54 -6.93 -11.33
CA TYR A 133 7.70 -7.56 -10.30
C TYR A 133 8.21 -8.97 -9.93
N ALA A 134 8.82 -9.69 -10.87
CA ALA A 134 9.44 -11.00 -10.62
C ALA A 134 10.60 -10.96 -9.60
N THR A 135 11.30 -9.82 -9.48
CA THR A 135 12.36 -9.63 -8.48
C THR A 135 11.86 -9.02 -7.18
N THR A 136 10.75 -8.26 -7.21
CA THR A 136 10.22 -7.59 -6.03
C THR A 136 9.16 -8.40 -5.27
N TRP A 137 8.45 -9.36 -5.88
CA TRP A 137 7.49 -10.24 -5.18
C TRP A 137 8.10 -11.03 -4.04
N PRO A 138 9.23 -11.71 -4.26
CA PRO A 138 9.81 -12.50 -3.18
C PRO A 138 10.31 -11.58 -2.05
N HIS A 139 10.69 -10.33 -2.37
CA HIS A 139 11.02 -9.32 -1.36
C HIS A 139 9.78 -8.89 -0.58
N MET A 140 8.70 -8.48 -1.25
CA MET A 140 7.44 -8.05 -0.62
C MET A 140 6.83 -9.15 0.26
N THR A 141 6.79 -10.39 -0.24
CA THR A 141 6.27 -11.54 0.53
C THR A 141 7.15 -11.86 1.74
N ALA A 142 8.47 -11.66 1.66
CA ALA A 142 9.37 -11.82 2.80
C ALA A 142 9.21 -10.69 3.84
N ILE A 143 9.00 -9.46 3.40
CA ILE A 143 8.64 -8.33 4.30
C ILE A 143 7.30 -8.61 4.96
N ASP A 144 6.28 -8.99 4.20
CA ASP A 144 4.97 -9.36 4.73
C ASP A 144 5.05 -10.54 5.70
N ALA A 145 5.90 -11.53 5.43
CA ALA A 145 6.13 -12.65 6.35
C ALA A 145 6.71 -12.14 7.67
N HIS A 146 7.70 -11.25 7.62
CA HIS A 146 8.25 -10.60 8.80
C HIS A 146 7.21 -9.78 9.56
N VAL A 147 6.44 -8.95 8.85
CA VAL A 147 5.36 -8.12 9.42
C VAL A 147 4.23 -8.98 10.00
N SER A 148 3.95 -10.14 9.42
CA SER A 148 2.87 -11.03 9.81
C SER A 148 2.96 -11.55 11.25
N HIS A 149 4.14 -11.45 11.88
CA HIS A 149 4.37 -11.72 13.29
C HIS A 149 3.80 -10.64 14.21
N TYR A 150 3.61 -9.41 13.71
CA TYR A 150 3.15 -8.25 14.48
C TYR A 150 1.67 -7.93 14.24
N ILE A 151 1.07 -8.46 13.17
CA ILE A 151 -0.33 -8.21 12.83
C ILE A 151 -1.17 -9.50 12.83
N PRO A 152 -2.27 -9.54 13.59
CA PRO A 152 -3.27 -10.59 13.44
C PRO A 152 -4.05 -10.33 12.14
N PHE A 153 -4.04 -11.29 11.23
CA PHE A 153 -4.82 -11.25 9.99
C PHE A 153 -5.50 -12.61 9.77
N ASP A 154 -6.79 -12.57 9.46
CA ASP A 154 -7.57 -13.74 9.09
C ASP A 154 -7.47 -13.95 7.57
N PRO A 155 -6.84 -15.06 7.09
CA PRO A 155 -6.71 -15.35 5.67
C PRO A 155 -8.03 -15.60 4.94
N ASP A 156 -9.13 -15.76 5.68
CA ASP A 156 -10.49 -15.92 5.14
C ASP A 156 -11.28 -14.59 5.10
N SER A 157 -10.67 -13.48 5.53
CA SER A 157 -11.26 -12.15 5.41
C SER A 157 -11.33 -11.66 3.95
N THR A 158 -12.34 -10.85 3.64
CA THR A 158 -12.45 -10.20 2.32
C THR A 158 -11.66 -8.90 2.30
N MET A 159 -10.80 -8.73 1.29
CA MET A 159 -9.99 -7.52 1.08
C MET A 159 -10.77 -6.37 0.43
N SER A 160 -11.98 -6.63 -0.05
CA SER A 160 -12.81 -5.65 -0.77
C SER A 160 -14.28 -5.76 -0.32
N SER A 161 -14.90 -4.61 -0.09
CA SER A 161 -16.31 -4.48 0.29
C SER A 161 -17.10 -3.65 -0.73
N GLU A 162 -18.38 -3.95 -0.88
CA GLU A 162 -19.27 -3.18 -1.76
C GLU A 162 -19.41 -1.73 -1.27
N VAL A 163 -19.54 -1.53 0.04
CA VAL A 163 -19.61 -0.19 0.64
C VAL A 163 -18.34 0.63 0.39
N ALA A 164 -17.15 0.03 0.45
CA ALA A 164 -15.91 0.73 0.14
C ALA A 164 -15.87 1.14 -1.32
N ALA A 165 -16.29 0.28 -2.23
CA ALA A 165 -16.34 0.62 -3.65
C ALA A 165 -17.33 1.76 -3.94
N GLU A 166 -18.50 1.77 -3.30
CA GLU A 166 -19.47 2.86 -3.39
C GLU A 166 -18.93 4.17 -2.77
N PHE A 167 -18.23 4.08 -1.64
CA PHE A 167 -17.59 5.23 -1.00
C PHE A 167 -16.49 5.82 -1.90
N VAL A 168 -15.61 4.99 -2.45
CA VAL A 168 -14.55 5.43 -3.37
C VAL A 168 -15.18 6.06 -4.62
N ALA A 169 -16.22 5.44 -5.20
CA ALA A 169 -16.95 5.99 -6.36
C ALA A 169 -17.46 7.40 -6.09
N ALA A 170 -18.15 7.60 -4.97
CA ALA A 170 -18.61 8.93 -4.56
C ALA A 170 -17.46 9.89 -4.25
N GLY A 171 -16.32 9.38 -3.76
CA GLY A 171 -15.07 10.12 -3.64
C GLY A 171 -14.52 10.61 -4.98
N THR A 172 -14.64 9.81 -6.05
CA THR A 172 -14.25 10.24 -7.41
C THR A 172 -15.14 11.38 -7.91
N GLU A 173 -16.44 11.33 -7.63
CA GLU A 173 -17.37 12.41 -7.95
C GLU A 173 -17.03 13.69 -7.16
N TYR A 174 -16.72 13.54 -5.87
CA TYR A 174 -16.28 14.65 -5.03
C TYR A 174 -15.00 15.31 -5.56
N ALA A 175 -13.98 14.51 -5.88
CA ALA A 175 -12.73 14.98 -6.47
C ALA A 175 -12.98 15.67 -7.82
N HIS A 176 -13.83 15.11 -8.68
CA HIS A 176 -14.19 15.71 -9.97
C HIS A 176 -14.87 17.07 -9.82
N ARG A 177 -15.78 17.23 -8.84
CA ARG A 177 -16.43 18.52 -8.54
C ARG A 177 -15.43 19.57 -8.08
N ALA A 178 -14.41 19.17 -7.33
CA ALA A 178 -13.34 20.08 -6.89
C ALA A 178 -12.31 20.37 -7.98
N ASN A 179 -12.01 19.38 -8.82
CA ASN A 179 -11.02 19.45 -9.89
C ASN A 179 -11.42 18.50 -11.03
N ALA A 180 -11.93 19.08 -12.13
CA ALA A 180 -12.46 18.34 -13.27
C ALA A 180 -11.45 17.42 -13.99
N LYS A 181 -10.16 17.47 -13.64
CA LYS A 181 -9.13 16.55 -14.14
C LYS A 181 -9.30 15.12 -13.61
N TYR A 182 -10.00 14.92 -12.49
CA TYR A 182 -10.29 13.59 -11.96
C TYR A 182 -11.43 12.95 -12.75
N GLY A 183 -11.24 11.70 -13.19
CA GLY A 183 -12.31 10.91 -13.76
C GLY A 183 -13.37 10.54 -12.72
N VAL A 184 -14.60 10.35 -13.16
CA VAL A 184 -15.68 9.79 -12.33
C VAL A 184 -15.82 8.31 -12.67
N TYR A 185 -15.81 7.47 -11.64
CA TYR A 185 -15.86 6.01 -11.79
C TYR A 185 -16.99 5.45 -10.92
N ASN A 186 -17.73 4.48 -11.48
CA ASN A 186 -18.83 3.87 -10.77
C ASN A 186 -18.35 2.75 -9.81
N ALA A 187 -19.17 2.47 -8.81
CA ALA A 187 -18.89 1.47 -7.78
C ALA A 187 -18.67 0.06 -8.35
N THR A 188 -19.40 -0.33 -9.41
CA THR A 188 -19.26 -1.66 -10.03
C THR A 188 -17.87 -1.86 -10.64
N ALA A 189 -17.34 -0.87 -11.36
CA ALA A 189 -16.01 -0.92 -11.94
C ALA A 189 -14.92 -0.95 -10.85
N ILE A 190 -15.07 -0.09 -9.84
CA ILE A 190 -14.17 -0.06 -8.68
C ILE A 190 -14.17 -1.41 -7.97
N LYS A 191 -15.34 -1.97 -7.63
CA LYS A 191 -15.47 -3.26 -6.96
C LYS A 191 -14.84 -4.39 -7.77
N LYS A 192 -15.07 -4.43 -9.08
CA LYS A 192 -14.47 -5.44 -9.96
C LYS A 192 -12.94 -5.38 -9.95
N CYS A 193 -12.37 -4.17 -10.05
CA CYS A 193 -10.92 -3.98 -9.94
C CYS A 193 -10.40 -4.42 -8.57
N SER A 194 -11.11 -4.02 -7.50
CA SER A 194 -10.77 -4.36 -6.12
C SER A 194 -10.83 -5.87 -5.84
N ASP A 195 -11.81 -6.59 -6.38
CA ASP A 195 -11.93 -8.05 -6.20
C ASP A 195 -10.81 -8.81 -6.89
N ASN A 196 -10.45 -8.37 -8.10
CA ASN A 196 -9.33 -8.93 -8.84
C ASN A 196 -8.02 -8.78 -8.06
N TRP A 197 -7.76 -7.59 -7.53
CA TRP A 197 -6.58 -7.31 -6.71
C TRP A 197 -6.63 -7.99 -5.35
N GLY A 198 -7.76 -7.97 -4.67
CA GLY A 198 -7.97 -8.66 -3.40
C GLY A 198 -7.70 -10.16 -3.50
N THR A 199 -8.08 -10.80 -4.61
CA THR A 199 -7.76 -12.22 -4.85
C THR A 199 -6.25 -12.46 -4.92
N ALA A 200 -5.52 -11.62 -5.65
CA ALA A 200 -4.06 -11.71 -5.75
C ALA A 200 -3.39 -11.41 -4.40
N GLY A 201 -3.83 -10.36 -3.71
CA GLY A 201 -3.35 -9.95 -2.39
C GLY A 201 -3.55 -11.04 -1.32
N LEU A 202 -4.73 -11.67 -1.27
CA LEU A 202 -4.97 -12.80 -0.37
C LEU A 202 -4.04 -13.98 -0.67
N GLY A 203 -3.73 -14.23 -1.96
CA GLY A 203 -2.72 -15.19 -2.36
C GLY A 203 -1.34 -14.88 -1.78
N LEU A 204 -0.91 -13.61 -1.88
CA LEU A 204 0.36 -13.14 -1.31
C LEU A 204 0.41 -13.29 0.20
N ILE A 205 -0.66 -12.93 0.91
CA ILE A 205 -0.76 -13.05 2.37
C ILE A 205 -0.63 -14.52 2.79
N LYS A 206 -1.30 -15.43 2.08
CA LYS A 206 -1.19 -16.88 2.36
C LYS A 206 0.25 -17.37 2.18
N VAL A 207 0.94 -16.95 1.12
CA VAL A 207 2.36 -17.26 0.91
C VAL A 207 3.22 -16.68 2.04
N ALA A 208 3.03 -15.42 2.41
CA ALA A 208 3.77 -14.76 3.48
C ALA A 208 3.59 -15.50 4.83
N LYS A 209 2.35 -15.89 5.17
CA LYS A 209 2.06 -16.66 6.40
C LYS A 209 2.72 -18.04 6.39
N LEU A 210 2.75 -18.72 5.25
CA LEU A 210 3.48 -19.98 5.10
C LEU A 210 4.99 -19.78 5.25
N GLN A 211 5.56 -18.72 4.67
CA GLN A 211 6.97 -18.38 4.81
C GLN A 211 7.33 -18.05 6.26
N ALA A 212 6.48 -17.31 6.98
CA ALA A 212 6.66 -16.91 8.37
C ALA A 212 6.72 -18.11 9.34
N ALA A 213 6.14 -19.25 8.98
CA ALA A 213 6.26 -20.49 9.74
C ALA A 213 7.67 -21.13 9.65
N SER A 214 8.57 -20.57 8.82
CA SER A 214 9.95 -21.02 8.63
C SER A 214 10.93 -19.85 8.77
N THR A 215 12.23 -20.13 8.84
CA THR A 215 13.27 -19.08 8.80
C THR A 215 13.62 -18.63 7.37
N TYR A 216 12.93 -19.15 6.34
CA TYR A 216 13.21 -18.83 4.94
C TYR A 216 13.06 -17.33 4.63
N TYR A 217 12.05 -16.67 5.22
CA TYR A 217 11.83 -15.24 4.99
C TYR A 217 13.03 -14.39 5.44
N GLN A 218 13.79 -14.83 6.45
CA GLN A 218 14.98 -14.12 6.91
C GLN A 218 16.09 -14.13 5.86
N GLN A 219 16.29 -15.27 5.19
CA GLN A 219 17.26 -15.39 4.09
C GLN A 219 16.81 -14.58 2.87
N ALA A 220 15.52 -14.59 2.56
CA ALA A 220 14.95 -13.78 1.49
C ALA A 220 15.13 -12.28 1.77
N LEU A 221 14.85 -11.81 2.99
CA LEU A 221 15.07 -10.41 3.37
C LEU A 221 16.54 -9.99 3.20
N ILE A 222 17.50 -10.82 3.61
CA ILE A 222 18.93 -10.55 3.37
C ILE A 222 19.22 -10.46 1.87
N ALA A 223 18.68 -11.38 1.07
CA ALA A 223 18.95 -11.46 -0.36
C ALA A 223 18.39 -10.28 -1.16
N TYR A 224 17.29 -9.67 -0.71
CA TYR A 224 16.62 -8.57 -1.40
C TYR A 224 16.85 -7.19 -0.79
N ASP A 225 17.59 -7.12 0.32
CA ASP A 225 17.92 -5.87 1.00
C ASP A 225 18.63 -4.89 0.05
N GLN A 226 18.04 -3.73 -0.16
CA GLN A 226 18.57 -2.71 -1.08
C GLN A 226 19.80 -1.98 -0.53
N PHE A 227 20.18 -2.23 0.71
CA PHE A 227 21.30 -1.57 1.38
C PHE A 227 22.45 -2.52 1.72
N ASN A 228 22.51 -3.66 1.02
CA ASN A 228 23.57 -4.67 1.10
C ASN A 228 23.74 -5.29 2.50
N ALA A 229 22.64 -5.55 3.21
CA ALA A 229 22.69 -6.33 4.44
C ALA A 229 23.32 -7.73 4.21
N THR A 230 24.06 -8.21 5.20
CA THR A 230 24.66 -9.56 5.23
C THR A 230 24.06 -10.44 6.31
N THR A 231 23.28 -9.86 7.23
CA THR A 231 22.62 -10.55 8.33
C THR A 231 21.16 -10.16 8.44
N PHE A 232 20.35 -11.02 9.04
CA PHE A 232 18.93 -10.74 9.27
C PHE A 232 18.74 -9.51 10.16
N GLN A 233 19.61 -9.32 11.16
CA GLN A 233 19.55 -8.18 12.07
C GLN A 233 19.79 -6.85 11.32
N GLN A 234 20.65 -6.84 10.31
CA GLN A 234 20.88 -5.65 9.47
C GLN A 234 19.65 -5.33 8.62
N THR A 235 19.10 -6.29 7.88
CA THR A 235 17.89 -6.05 7.07
C THR A 235 16.67 -5.70 7.92
N ALA A 236 16.48 -6.32 9.09
CA ALA A 236 15.41 -5.94 10.01
C ALA A 236 15.57 -4.47 10.47
N LYS A 237 16.79 -4.02 10.75
CA LYS A 237 17.06 -2.62 11.08
C LYS A 237 16.78 -1.68 9.90
N HIS A 238 17.17 -2.07 8.69
CA HIS A 238 16.90 -1.30 7.48
C HIS A 238 15.40 -1.18 7.22
N PHE A 239 14.65 -2.27 7.38
CA PHE A 239 13.20 -2.27 7.30
C PHE A 239 12.58 -1.36 8.37
N THR A 240 13.02 -1.43 9.63
CA THR A 240 12.53 -0.53 10.68
C THR A 240 12.75 0.94 10.33
N MET A 241 13.91 1.30 9.77
CA MET A 241 14.16 2.67 9.31
C MET A 241 13.19 3.09 8.19
N ALA A 242 12.93 2.21 7.23
CA ALA A 242 11.99 2.48 6.14
C ALA A 242 10.54 2.60 6.64
N ASN A 243 10.16 1.72 7.58
CA ASN A 243 8.89 1.76 8.29
C ASN A 243 8.69 3.09 9.02
N ASP A 244 9.67 3.52 9.82
CA ASP A 244 9.58 4.76 10.59
C ASP A 244 9.45 5.98 9.67
N CYS A 245 10.16 5.97 8.53
CA CYS A 245 10.03 7.00 7.50
C CYS A 245 8.65 6.98 6.83
N ALA A 246 8.11 5.81 6.48
CA ALA A 246 6.77 5.68 5.91
C ALA A 246 5.72 6.21 6.89
N VAL A 247 5.77 5.78 8.15
CA VAL A 247 4.86 6.24 9.21
C VAL A 247 4.93 7.76 9.39
N ALA A 248 6.13 8.34 9.44
CA ALA A 248 6.29 9.79 9.57
C ALA A 248 5.67 10.56 8.39
N VAL A 249 5.85 10.09 7.15
CA VAL A 249 5.27 10.71 5.96
C VAL A 249 3.75 10.57 5.93
N ILE A 250 3.22 9.40 6.30
CA ILE A 250 1.77 9.16 6.41
C ILE A 250 1.16 10.11 7.45
N GLN A 251 1.75 10.22 8.64
CA GLN A 251 1.29 11.11 9.69
C GLN A 251 1.36 12.58 9.29
N HIS A 252 2.42 12.99 8.60
CA HIS A 252 2.54 14.33 8.05
C HIS A 252 1.43 14.63 7.04
N TRP A 253 1.22 13.75 6.05
CA TRP A 253 0.13 13.91 5.08
C TRP A 253 -1.24 13.99 5.76
N ALA A 254 -1.52 13.07 6.69
CA ALA A 254 -2.79 13.02 7.40
C ALA A 254 -3.00 14.29 8.23
N GLN A 255 -1.98 14.81 8.91
CA GLN A 255 -2.06 16.10 9.60
C GLN A 255 -2.50 17.22 8.65
N LEU A 256 -1.85 17.33 7.48
CA LEU A 256 -2.16 18.38 6.51
C LEU A 256 -3.59 18.29 5.98
N VAL A 257 -4.04 17.10 5.57
CA VAL A 257 -5.35 16.97 4.90
C VAL A 257 -6.53 16.82 5.87
N TRP A 258 -6.33 16.14 7.00
CA TRP A 258 -7.40 15.87 7.96
C TRP A 258 -7.52 16.97 9.02
N LYS A 259 -6.41 17.36 9.64
CA LYS A 259 -6.42 18.31 10.77
C LYS A 259 -6.33 19.75 10.29
N ASP A 260 -5.38 20.04 9.41
CA ASP A 260 -5.16 21.40 8.89
C ASP A 260 -6.08 21.73 7.72
N LYS A 261 -6.77 20.73 7.17
CA LYS A 261 -7.74 20.84 6.07
C LYS A 261 -7.16 21.52 4.83
N LEU A 262 -5.87 21.30 4.56
CA LEU A 262 -5.22 21.76 3.35
C LEU A 262 -5.82 21.09 2.13
N HIS A 263 -5.80 21.81 1.01
CA HIS A 263 -6.21 21.28 -0.28
C HIS A 263 -5.33 20.06 -0.66
N PRO A 264 -5.89 18.97 -1.22
CA PRO A 264 -5.15 17.71 -1.41
C PRO A 264 -3.86 17.84 -2.23
N GLU A 265 -3.85 18.67 -3.29
CA GLU A 265 -2.67 18.94 -4.13
C GLU A 265 -1.55 19.61 -3.33
N THR A 266 -1.90 20.57 -2.47
CA THR A 266 -0.93 21.25 -1.59
C THR A 266 -0.42 20.29 -0.52
N ALA A 267 -1.30 19.50 0.08
CA ALA A 267 -0.93 18.49 1.07
C ALA A 267 0.03 17.44 0.48
N PHE A 268 -0.23 16.99 -0.76
CA PHE A 268 0.66 16.08 -1.47
C PHE A 268 2.02 16.72 -1.77
N ALA A 269 2.05 17.93 -2.34
CA ALA A 269 3.30 18.62 -2.65
C ALA A 269 4.18 18.82 -1.40
N GLN A 270 3.57 19.21 -0.28
CA GLN A 270 4.29 19.37 1.00
C GLN A 270 4.76 18.04 1.57
N SER A 271 3.93 16.99 1.52
CA SER A 271 4.30 15.66 2.03
C SER A 271 5.39 15.00 1.20
N TYR A 272 5.38 15.20 -0.13
CA TYR A 272 6.45 14.77 -1.02
C TYR A 272 7.75 15.58 -0.79
N ALA A 273 7.66 16.88 -0.49
CA ALA A 273 8.82 17.66 -0.08
C ALA A 273 9.37 17.20 1.28
N PHE A 274 8.49 16.87 2.22
CA PHE A 274 8.85 16.32 3.51
C PHE A 274 9.57 14.98 3.38
N SER A 275 9.05 14.04 2.57
CA SER A 275 9.72 12.76 2.32
C SER A 275 11.12 12.96 1.73
N LYS A 276 11.28 13.81 0.71
CA LYS A 276 12.60 14.18 0.16
C LYS A 276 13.55 14.69 1.23
N SER A 277 13.05 15.48 2.18
CA SER A 277 13.87 16.02 3.28
C SER A 277 14.34 14.92 4.25
N LEU A 278 13.53 13.90 4.49
CA LEU A 278 13.90 12.75 5.33
C LEU A 278 14.96 11.89 4.65
N PHE A 279 14.83 11.67 3.33
CA PHE A 279 15.86 10.99 2.53
C PHE A 279 17.18 11.77 2.53
N ALA A 280 17.14 13.09 2.30
CA ALA A 280 18.34 13.94 2.33
C ALA A 280 19.05 13.96 3.70
N LYS A 281 18.31 13.75 4.80
CA LYS A 281 18.85 13.64 6.16
C LYS A 281 19.38 12.23 6.49
N GLY A 282 19.23 11.26 5.60
CA GLY A 282 19.54 9.85 5.88
C GLY A 282 18.60 9.23 6.92
N SER A 283 17.39 9.78 7.11
CA SER A 283 16.41 9.22 8.05
C SER A 283 15.71 7.98 7.51
N CYS A 284 15.63 7.86 6.18
CA CYS A 284 14.95 6.75 5.49
C CYS A 284 15.92 5.69 4.93
N THR A 285 17.23 5.92 5.06
CA THR A 285 18.30 5.11 4.46
C THR A 285 19.46 4.96 5.45
N PRO A 286 20.12 3.79 5.54
CA PRO A 286 21.24 3.60 6.48
C PRO A 286 22.48 4.43 6.13
N TYR A 287 22.53 4.97 4.91
CA TYR A 287 23.58 5.86 4.43
C TYR A 287 22.97 7.23 4.10
N PRO A 288 23.63 8.35 4.45
CA PRO A 288 23.24 9.67 3.96
C PRO A 288 23.24 9.66 2.43
N VAL A 289 22.20 10.22 1.82
CA VAL A 289 22.17 10.36 0.37
C VAL A 289 22.84 11.69 0.01
N SER A 290 23.98 11.59 -0.68
CA SER A 290 24.81 12.73 -1.09
C SER A 290 24.19 13.52 -2.23
#